data_AF-A0A3B8NFY8-F1
#
_entry.id   AF-A0A3B8NFY8-F1
#
_cell.length_a   1.000
_cell.length_b   1.000
_cell.length_c   1.000
_cell.angle_alpha   90.00
_cell.angle_beta   90.00
_cell.angle_gamma   90.00
#
_symmetry.space_group_name_H-M   'P 1'
#
loop_
_entity.id
_entity.type
_entity.pdbx_description
1 polymer ?
#
loop_
_entity_poly.entity_id
_entity_poly.type
_entity_poly.pdbx_seq_one_letter_code
_entity_poly.pdbx_strand_id
1 'polypeptide(L)' 'NGEINTLRGNINAMRSREGTLRTDFFGDHLSKLYPIMEEECSDSGNFDNALEF' A
#
# COMPACT_ATOMS: atom_id res chain seq x y z
N ASN A 1 -0.53 -19.40 4.11
CA ASN A 1 0.90 -19.60 3.83
C ASN A 1 1.09 -19.84 2.34
N GLY A 2 1.27 -18.74 1.62
CA GLY A 2 1.66 -18.69 0.21
C GLY A 2 2.64 -17.53 0.05
N GLU A 3 3.40 -17.51 -1.05
CA GLU A 3 4.38 -16.48 -1.34
C GLU A 3 3.90 -15.62 -2.53
N ILE A 4 3.96 -14.30 -2.40
CA ILE A 4 3.61 -13.37 -3.47
C ILE A 4 4.85 -13.07 -4.31
N ASN A 5 5.00 -13.81 -5.40
CA ASN A 5 6.14 -13.69 -6.32
C ASN A 5 6.22 -12.34 -7.07
N THR A 6 5.17 -11.51 -7.03
CA THR A 6 5.10 -10.21 -7.72
C THR A 6 5.18 -9.01 -6.79
N LEU A 7 5.62 -9.20 -5.53
CA LEU A 7 5.59 -8.17 -4.49
C LEU A 7 6.15 -6.81 -4.94
N ARG A 8 7.30 -6.79 -5.62
CA ARG A 8 7.93 -5.55 -6.10
C ARG A 8 7.07 -4.78 -7.09
N GLY A 9 6.37 -5.49 -7.98
CA GLY A 9 5.43 -4.89 -8.92
C GLY A 9 4.23 -4.27 -8.21
N ASN A 10 3.70 -4.97 -7.19
CA ASN A 10 2.58 -4.50 -6.39
C ASN A 10 2.95 -3.23 -5.59
N ILE A 11 4.13 -3.22 -4.94
CA ILE A 11 4.65 -2.04 -4.21
C ILE A 11 4.76 -0.83 -5.15
N ASN A 12 5.38 -1.02 -6.32
CA ASN A 12 5.53 0.07 -7.30
C ASN A 12 4.19 0.56 -7.82
N ALA A 13 3.24 -0.35 -8.06
CA ALA A 13 1.90 0.01 -8.51
C ALA A 13 1.14 0.84 -7.46
N MET A 14 1.22 0.46 -6.18
CA MET A 14 0.58 1.22 -5.09
C MET A 14 1.24 2.59 -4.91
N ARG A 15 2.57 2.67 -4.89
CA ARG A 15 3.30 3.95 -4.84
C ARG A 15 2.92 4.91 -5.97
N SER A 16 2.76 4.39 -7.19
CA SER A 16 2.31 5.22 -8.33
C SER A 16 0.88 5.75 -8.15
N ARG A 17 0.03 5.04 -7.41
CA ARG A 17 -1.37 5.43 -7.18
C ARG A 17 -1.51 6.44 -6.05
N GLU A 18 -0.68 6.36 -5.00
CA GLU A 18 -0.68 7.27 -3.84
C GLU A 18 -0.73 8.76 -4.24
N GLY A 19 -0.03 9.17 -5.30
CA GLY A 19 -0.03 10.56 -5.79
C GLY A 19 -1.35 11.05 -6.38
N THR A 20 -2.27 10.15 -6.72
CA THR A 20 -3.59 10.47 -7.32
C THR A 20 -4.76 10.03 -6.44
N LEU A 21 -4.46 9.42 -5.31
CA LEU A 21 -5.44 8.75 -4.47
C LEU A 21 -6.29 9.78 -3.71
N ARG A 22 -7.59 9.53 -3.63
CA ARG A 22 -8.59 10.43 -3.01
C ARG A 22 -9.56 9.63 -2.18
N THR A 23 -10.02 10.24 -1.08
CA THR A 23 -10.94 9.62 -0.12
C THR A 23 -11.70 10.72 0.62
N ASP A 24 -12.97 10.47 0.88
CA ASP A 24 -13.84 11.41 1.60
C ASP A 24 -13.63 11.34 3.13
N PHE A 25 -12.98 10.28 3.63
CA PHE A 25 -12.83 10.01 5.06
C PHE A 25 -11.52 10.56 5.65
N PHE A 26 -10.41 10.47 4.91
CA PHE A 26 -9.10 10.85 5.44
C PHE A 26 -8.68 12.28 5.10
N GLY A 27 -9.26 12.91 4.07
CA GLY A 27 -8.95 14.30 3.69
C GLY A 27 -7.44 14.59 3.66
N ASP A 28 -7.02 15.66 4.35
CA ASP A 28 -5.62 16.07 4.45
C ASP A 28 -4.72 15.07 5.20
N HIS A 29 -5.31 14.15 5.97
CA HIS A 29 -4.57 13.12 6.72
C HIS A 29 -4.18 11.92 5.87
N LEU A 30 -4.68 11.81 4.62
CA LEU A 30 -4.34 10.71 3.71
C LEU A 30 -2.82 10.55 3.55
N SER A 31 -2.09 11.68 3.48
CA SER A 31 -0.62 11.68 3.35
C SER A 31 0.12 11.00 4.52
N LYS A 32 -0.52 10.86 5.69
CA LYS A 32 0.06 10.17 6.85
C LYS A 32 0.01 8.64 6.72
N LEU A 33 -0.82 8.11 5.83
CA LEU A 33 -0.92 6.68 5.54
C LEU A 33 0.13 6.22 4.52
N TYR A 34 0.93 7.14 3.98
CA TYR A 34 1.95 6.81 2.98
C TYR A 34 3.31 6.49 3.63
N PRO A 35 4.06 5.50 3.10
CA PRO A 35 3.63 4.59 2.03
C PRO A 35 2.64 3.54 2.54
N ILE A 36 1.61 3.21 1.74
CA ILE A 36 0.60 2.19 2.11
C ILE A 36 1.26 0.80 2.21
N MET A 37 2.16 0.50 1.27
CA MET A 37 2.96 -0.73 1.27
C MET A 37 4.39 -0.41 1.73
N GLU A 38 4.81 -1.03 2.83
CA GLU A 38 6.11 -0.82 3.45
C GLU A 38 7.17 -1.77 2.89
N GLU A 39 8.37 -1.26 2.60
CA GLU A 39 9.47 -2.07 2.02
C GLU A 39 9.99 -3.17 2.96
N GLU A 40 9.95 -2.93 4.27
CA GLU A 40 10.45 -3.88 5.28
C GLU A 40 9.38 -4.89 5.72
N CYS A 41 8.13 -4.73 5.27
CA CYS A 41 7.05 -5.63 5.63
C CYS A 41 7.10 -6.91 4.79
N SER A 42 6.62 -8.02 5.36
CA SER A 42 6.51 -9.28 4.62
C SER A 42 5.55 -9.13 3.44
N ASP A 43 5.58 -10.10 2.52
CA ASP A 43 4.67 -10.10 1.38
C ASP A 43 3.19 -10.16 1.82
N SER A 44 2.90 -10.94 2.85
CA SER A 44 1.59 -11.12 3.46
C SER A 44 1.18 -9.89 4.25
N GLY A 45 2.09 -9.26 5.00
CA GLY A 45 1.78 -8.02 5.71
C GLY A 45 1.55 -6.84 4.76
N ASN A 46 2.31 -6.78 3.66
CA ASN A 46 2.05 -5.83 2.58
C ASN A 46 0.69 -6.04 1.91
N PHE A 47 0.23 -7.29 1.83
CA PHE A 47 -1.11 -7.62 1.35
C PHE A 47 -2.18 -7.18 2.34
N ASP A 48 -1.97 -7.39 3.64
CA ASP A 48 -2.87 -6.92 4.70
C ASP A 48 -3.00 -5.40 4.67
N ASN A 49 -1.90 -4.66 4.60
CA ASN A 49 -1.91 -3.19 4.48
C ASN A 49 -2.71 -2.71 3.25
N ALA A 50 -2.56 -3.38 2.11
CA ALA A 50 -3.27 -3.03 0.88
C ALA A 50 -4.78 -3.33 0.94
N LEU A 51 -5.20 -4.25 1.80
CA LEU A 51 -6.62 -4.56 2.03
C LEU A 51 -7.25 -3.69 3.12
N GLU A 52 -6.48 -3.28 4.12
CA GLU A 52 -6.93 -2.41 5.21
C GLU A 52 -7.13 -0.96 4.75
N PHE A 53 -6.34 -0.54 3.76
CA PHE A 53 -6.38 0.78 3.15
C PHE A 53 -7.65 1.02 2.29
#